data_AF-A0A0M3RB82-F1
#
_entry.id   AF-A0A0M3RB82-F1
#
_cell.length_a   1.000
_cell.length_b   1.000
_cell.length_c   1.000
_cell.angle_alpha   90.00
_cell.angle_beta   90.00
_cell.angle_gamma   90.00
#
_symmetry.space_group_name_H-M   'P 1'
#
loop_
_entity.id
_entity.type
_entity.pdbx_description
1 polymer ?
#
loop_
_entity_poly.entity_id
_entity_poly.type
_entity_poly.pdbx_seq_one_letter_code
_entity_poly.pdbx_strand_id
1 'polypeptide(L)'
;MKYRRFIIYQGVIGMSASMIFPFYVLLLKNVGNSYSQFGWAYGLFALTAALSYSVIGKFADRTGDQSLLVIYSWGMALLLLIIPLAYEIWHVYILQIVMGLLGAIQKNSEKTVLARTVKKETAGKEIGLYHIWTSVGAAFAVIVTGYLVDFLTIGSIFYLASIVFAWSGFYIMKIDNLKIKEG
;
A
#
# COMPACT_ATOMS: atom_id res chain seq x y z
N MET A 1 -2.41 8.96 15.70
CA MET A 1 -3.15 7.68 15.88
C MET A 1 -2.53 6.89 17.03
N LYS A 2 -3.30 6.12 17.84
CA LYS A 2 -2.73 5.25 18.88
C LYS A 2 -1.92 4.10 18.22
N TYR A 3 -0.76 3.74 18.78
CA TYR A 3 0.16 2.71 18.25
C TYR A 3 -0.53 1.42 17.81
N ARG A 4 -1.38 0.85 18.67
CA ARG A 4 -2.12 -0.39 18.37
C ARG A 4 -3.00 -0.29 17.12
N ARG A 5 -3.67 0.85 16.92
CA ARG A 5 -4.54 1.06 15.75
C ARG A 5 -3.73 1.20 14.47
N PHE A 6 -2.56 1.83 14.56
CA PHE A 6 -1.61 1.93 13.44
C PHE A 6 -1.09 0.56 13.02
N ILE A 7 -0.69 -0.29 13.97
CA ILE A 7 -0.24 -1.66 13.66
C ILE A 7 -1.34 -2.46 12.95
N ILE A 8 -2.58 -2.40 13.44
CA ILE A 8 -3.70 -3.10 12.81
C ILE A 8 -3.89 -2.62 11.37
N TYR A 9 -3.92 -1.29 11.17
CA TYR A 9 -4.03 -0.72 9.83
C TYR A 9 -2.89 -1.21 8.93
N GLN A 10 -1.63 -1.06 9.35
CA GLN A 10 -0.44 -1.47 8.58
C GLN A 10 -0.41 -2.96 8.30
N GLY A 11 -0.82 -3.80 9.26
CA GLY A 11 -0.97 -5.23 9.06
C GLY A 11 -1.97 -5.55 7.96
N VAL A 12 -3.15 -4.94 7.98
CA VAL A 12 -4.20 -5.20 6.97
C VAL A 12 -3.78 -4.72 5.58
N ILE A 13 -3.27 -3.48 5.45
CA ILE A 13 -2.84 -2.98 4.14
C ILE A 13 -1.58 -3.70 3.63
N GLY A 14 -0.68 -4.09 4.53
CA GLY A 14 0.53 -4.86 4.21
C GLY A 14 0.18 -6.26 3.71
N MET A 15 -0.76 -6.93 4.37
CA MET A 15 -1.32 -8.19 3.90
C MET A 15 -1.95 -8.04 2.52
N SER A 16 -2.82 -7.05 2.34
CA SER A 16 -3.48 -6.78 1.05
C SER A 16 -2.48 -6.49 -0.08
N ALA A 17 -1.49 -5.63 0.16
CA ALA A 17 -0.43 -5.34 -0.80
C ALA A 17 0.39 -6.59 -1.16
N SER A 18 0.63 -7.48 -0.19
CA SER A 18 1.36 -8.73 -0.39
C SER A 18 0.56 -9.75 -1.22
N MET A 19 -0.77 -9.72 -1.17
CA MET A 19 -1.61 -10.52 -2.08
C MET A 19 -1.39 -10.13 -3.55
N ILE A 20 -0.95 -8.91 -3.83
CA ILE A 20 -0.90 -8.36 -5.19
C ILE A 20 0.52 -8.46 -5.77
N PHE A 21 1.52 -8.04 -5.01
CA PHE A 21 2.85 -7.74 -5.57
C PHE A 21 3.52 -8.93 -6.29
N PRO A 22 3.50 -10.17 -5.75
CA PRO A 22 4.09 -11.32 -6.45
C PRO A 22 3.38 -11.68 -7.76
N PHE A 23 2.05 -11.46 -7.82
CA PHE A 23 1.22 -11.84 -8.97
C PHE A 23 1.08 -10.70 -9.99
N TYR A 24 1.45 -9.48 -9.62
CA TYR A 24 1.44 -8.33 -10.51
C TYR A 24 2.32 -8.54 -11.75
N VAL A 25 3.52 -9.10 -11.58
CA VAL A 25 4.40 -9.42 -12.72
C VAL A 25 3.76 -10.46 -13.65
N LEU A 26 3.03 -11.43 -13.09
CA LEU A 26 2.31 -12.43 -13.88
C LEU A 26 1.17 -11.78 -14.68
N LEU A 27 0.46 -10.81 -14.09
CA LEU A 27 -0.53 -10.01 -14.82
C LEU A 27 0.11 -9.20 -15.95
N LEU A 28 1.29 -8.61 -15.71
CA LEU A 28 1.98 -7.80 -16.72
C LEU A 28 2.42 -8.61 -17.95
N LYS A 29 2.71 -9.91 -17.79
CA LYS A 29 3.03 -10.77 -18.94
C LYS A 29 1.90 -10.89 -19.96
N ASN A 30 0.65 -10.57 -19.58
CA ASN A 30 -0.47 -10.56 -20.51
C ASN A 30 -0.45 -9.36 -21.47
N VAL A 31 0.29 -8.30 -21.15
CA VAL A 31 0.29 -7.03 -21.91
C VAL A 31 1.69 -6.56 -22.32
N GLY A 32 2.74 -7.10 -21.70
CA GLY A 32 4.14 -6.82 -22.01
C GLY A 32 4.86 -8.06 -22.52
N ASN A 33 5.79 -7.87 -23.45
CA ASN A 33 6.52 -8.94 -24.13
C ASN A 33 8.04 -8.81 -24.04
N SER A 34 8.58 -7.79 -23.36
CA SER A 34 10.02 -7.60 -23.22
C SER A 34 10.44 -7.22 -21.80
N TYR A 35 11.66 -7.62 -21.43
CA TYR A 35 12.23 -7.28 -20.11
C TYR A 35 12.37 -5.77 -19.90
N SER A 36 12.63 -5.01 -20.97
CA SER A 36 12.71 -3.55 -20.90
C SER A 36 11.38 -2.92 -20.53
N GLN A 37 10.25 -3.44 -21.04
CA GLN A 37 8.91 -2.96 -20.65
C GLN A 37 8.63 -3.19 -19.15
N PHE A 38 8.99 -4.36 -18.62
CA PHE A 38 8.84 -4.61 -17.18
C PHE A 38 9.75 -3.71 -16.34
N GLY A 39 10.98 -3.46 -16.82
CA GLY A 39 11.92 -2.50 -16.23
C GLY A 39 11.36 -1.08 -16.22
N TRP A 40 10.75 -0.62 -17.32
CA TRP A 40 10.08 0.67 -17.41
C TRP A 40 8.89 0.78 -16.45
N ALA A 41 8.04 -0.25 -16.37
CA ALA A 41 6.90 -0.25 -15.47
C ALA A 41 7.34 -0.06 -14.01
N TYR A 42 8.27 -0.89 -13.53
CA TYR A 42 8.77 -0.76 -12.15
C TYR A 42 9.63 0.49 -11.93
N GLY A 43 10.40 0.88 -12.95
CA GLY A 43 11.23 2.08 -12.93
C GLY A 43 10.41 3.36 -12.80
N LEU A 44 9.29 3.47 -13.53
CA LEU A 44 8.36 4.60 -13.41
C LEU A 44 7.75 4.68 -12.01
N PHE A 45 7.31 3.55 -11.45
CA PHE A 45 6.86 3.49 -10.06
C PHE A 45 7.91 4.03 -9.08
N ALA A 46 9.14 3.52 -9.18
CA ALA A 46 10.23 3.90 -8.29
C ALA A 46 10.63 5.37 -8.46
N LEU A 47 10.73 5.85 -9.70
CA LEU A 47 11.10 7.22 -10.04
C LEU A 47 10.04 8.20 -9.54
N THR A 48 8.77 7.95 -9.83
CA THR A 48 7.68 8.82 -9.36
C THR A 48 7.59 8.82 -7.85
N ALA A 49 7.75 7.68 -7.17
CA ALA A 49 7.81 7.64 -5.72
C ALA A 49 8.98 8.48 -5.17
N ALA A 50 10.17 8.30 -5.74
CA ALA A 50 11.38 9.03 -5.33
C ALA A 50 11.22 10.54 -5.42
N LEU A 51 10.72 11.03 -6.56
CA LEU A 51 10.48 12.45 -6.80
C LEU A 51 9.40 13.03 -5.87
N SER A 52 8.48 12.20 -5.40
CA SER A 52 7.33 12.64 -4.61
C SER A 52 7.58 12.69 -3.11
N TYR A 53 8.60 11.99 -2.58
CA TYR A 53 8.85 11.93 -1.13
C TYR A 53 9.01 13.32 -0.50
N SER A 54 9.74 14.25 -1.12
CA SER A 54 9.96 15.59 -0.57
C SER A 54 8.67 16.40 -0.50
N VAL A 55 7.84 16.32 -1.54
CA VAL A 55 6.55 17.03 -1.61
C VAL A 55 5.56 16.44 -0.61
N ILE A 56 5.46 15.11 -0.57
CA ILE A 56 4.57 14.38 0.33
C ILE A 56 4.97 14.58 1.79
N GLY A 57 6.26 14.63 2.11
CA GLY A 57 6.74 14.93 3.47
C GLY A 57 6.25 16.30 3.94
N LYS A 58 6.45 17.35 3.12
CA LYS A 58 5.94 18.70 3.42
C LYS A 58 4.42 18.75 3.55
N PHE A 59 3.71 17.98 2.72
CA PHE A 59 2.25 17.90 2.77
C PHE A 59 1.76 17.14 4.01
N ALA A 60 2.48 16.10 4.44
CA ALA A 60 2.23 15.34 5.66
C ALA A 60 2.35 16.19 6.91
N ASP A 61 3.34 17.09 6.97
CA ASP A 61 3.52 18.01 8.09
C ASP A 61 2.36 18.99 8.25
N ARG A 62 1.65 19.31 7.16
CA ARG A 62 0.48 20.22 7.17
C ARG A 62 -0.85 19.50 7.39
N THR A 63 -1.05 18.36 6.73
CA THR A 63 -2.36 17.66 6.70
C THR A 63 -2.47 16.49 7.68
N GLY A 64 -1.34 16.06 8.23
CA GLY A 64 -1.24 14.91 9.12
C GLY A 64 -1.19 13.57 8.38
N ASP A 65 -0.42 12.64 8.93
CA ASP A 65 -0.23 11.30 8.34
C ASP A 65 -1.53 10.50 8.24
N GLN A 66 -2.51 10.72 9.13
CA GLN A 66 -3.78 9.98 9.10
C GLN A 66 -4.57 10.28 7.82
N SER A 67 -4.70 11.56 7.45
CA SER A 67 -5.38 11.98 6.22
C SER A 67 -4.71 11.41 4.97
N LEU A 68 -3.38 11.39 4.98
CA LEU A 68 -2.58 10.79 3.91
C LEU A 68 -2.80 9.29 3.78
N LEU A 69 -2.86 8.56 4.88
CA LEU A 69 -3.15 7.12 4.86
C LEU A 69 -4.57 6.81 4.37
N VAL A 70 -5.55 7.71 4.61
CA VAL A 70 -6.89 7.60 4.01
C VAL A 70 -6.82 7.79 2.49
N ILE A 71 -6.12 8.83 2.01
CA ILE A 71 -5.92 9.09 0.57
C ILE A 71 -5.24 7.89 -0.09
N TYR A 72 -4.20 7.35 0.56
CA TYR A 72 -3.52 6.15 0.08
C TYR A 72 -4.47 4.96 -0.02
N SER A 73 -5.23 4.68 1.04
CA SER A 73 -6.13 3.52 1.09
C SER A 73 -7.18 3.57 -0.03
N TRP A 74 -7.84 4.71 -0.21
CA TRP A 74 -8.86 4.89 -1.24
C TRP A 74 -8.27 4.95 -2.64
N GLY A 75 -7.15 5.67 -2.82
CA GLY A 75 -6.45 5.74 -4.10
C GLY A 75 -6.00 4.37 -4.57
N MET A 76 -5.46 3.56 -3.65
CA MET A 76 -5.04 2.19 -3.95
C MET A 76 -6.24 1.29 -4.23
N ALA A 77 -7.32 1.40 -3.45
CA ALA A 77 -8.55 0.64 -3.71
C ALA A 77 -9.08 0.87 -5.14
N LEU A 78 -9.19 2.13 -5.56
CA LEU A 78 -9.64 2.48 -6.91
C LEU A 78 -8.67 1.96 -7.97
N LEU A 79 -7.38 2.15 -7.76
CA LEU A 79 -6.37 1.73 -8.72
C LEU A 79 -6.36 0.20 -8.93
N LEU A 80 -6.58 -0.56 -7.86
CA LEU A 80 -6.66 -2.02 -7.93
C LEU A 80 -7.89 -2.53 -8.69
N LEU A 81 -8.97 -1.75 -8.78
CA LEU A 81 -10.10 -2.08 -9.67
C LEU A 81 -9.72 -1.88 -11.16
N ILE A 82 -8.84 -0.93 -11.43
CA ILE A 82 -8.46 -0.54 -12.80
C ILE A 82 -7.35 -1.44 -13.35
N ILE A 83 -6.40 -1.87 -12.52
CA ILE A 83 -5.24 -2.66 -12.97
C ILE A 83 -5.61 -3.90 -13.80
N PRO A 84 -6.58 -4.75 -13.40
CA PRO A 84 -6.98 -5.91 -14.21
C PRO A 84 -7.57 -5.56 -15.58
N LEU A 85 -7.97 -4.31 -15.80
CA LEU A 85 -8.52 -3.80 -17.05
C LEU A 85 -7.45 -3.23 -17.98
N ALA A 86 -6.17 -3.32 -17.61
CA ALA A 86 -5.07 -2.91 -18.48
C ALA A 86 -4.89 -3.93 -19.61
N TYR A 87 -5.19 -3.52 -20.84
CA TYR A 87 -4.99 -4.34 -22.05
C TYR A 87 -3.67 -4.06 -22.79
N GLU A 88 -2.99 -2.98 -22.45
CA GLU A 88 -1.81 -2.48 -23.16
C GLU A 88 -0.75 -2.04 -22.16
N ILE A 89 0.52 -2.20 -22.53
CA ILE A 89 1.64 -1.89 -21.63
C ILE A 89 1.69 -0.41 -21.20
N TRP A 90 1.21 0.52 -22.03
CA TRP A 90 1.22 1.94 -21.67
C TRP A 90 0.16 2.28 -20.61
N HIS A 91 -0.95 1.52 -20.53
CA HIS A 91 -1.88 1.63 -19.40
C HIS A 91 -1.15 1.33 -18.08
N VAL A 92 -0.32 0.29 -18.09
CA VAL A 92 0.50 -0.12 -16.93
C VAL A 92 1.44 1.00 -16.52
N TYR A 93 2.09 1.68 -17.47
CA TYR A 93 2.98 2.80 -17.16
C TYR A 93 2.28 3.94 -16.43
N ILE A 94 1.08 4.31 -16.89
CA ILE A 94 0.26 5.32 -16.21
C ILE A 94 -0.12 4.85 -14.80
N LEU A 95 -0.58 3.61 -14.68
CA LEU A 95 -0.93 3.01 -13.39
C LEU A 95 0.27 2.99 -12.44
N GLN A 96 1.47 2.69 -12.93
CA GLN A 96 2.70 2.67 -12.13
C GLN A 96 3.12 4.06 -11.64
N ILE A 97 2.95 5.10 -12.46
CA ILE A 97 3.16 6.49 -12.02
C ILE A 97 2.23 6.80 -10.84
N VAL A 98 0.94 6.48 -10.96
CA VAL A 98 -0.03 6.71 -9.87
C VAL A 98 0.29 5.85 -8.64
N MET A 99 0.66 4.58 -8.82
CA MET A 99 1.15 3.72 -7.73
C MET A 99 2.38 4.32 -7.06
N GLY A 100 3.30 4.93 -7.80
CA GLY A 100 4.49 5.58 -7.26
C GLY A 100 4.14 6.73 -6.33
N LEU A 101 3.20 7.59 -6.74
CA LEU A 101 2.66 8.67 -5.89
C LEU A 101 2.06 8.11 -4.60
N LEU A 102 1.14 7.14 -4.72
CA LEU A 102 0.47 6.51 -3.59
C LEU A 102 1.48 5.77 -2.67
N GLY A 103 2.46 5.09 -3.26
CA GLY A 103 3.50 4.37 -2.54
C GLY A 103 4.41 5.30 -1.74
N ALA A 104 4.68 6.50 -2.26
CA ALA A 104 5.40 7.52 -1.51
C ALA A 104 4.57 8.05 -0.33
N ILE A 105 3.25 8.22 -0.48
CA ILE A 105 2.33 8.58 0.60
C ILE A 105 2.41 7.53 1.72
N GLN A 106 2.21 6.27 1.37
CA GLN A 106 2.24 5.16 2.31
C GLN A 106 3.58 5.07 3.05
N LYS A 107 4.71 4.99 2.32
CA LYS A 107 6.03 4.81 2.93
C LYS A 107 6.45 6.00 3.81
N ASN A 108 6.13 7.23 3.39
CA ASN A 108 6.44 8.41 4.19
C ASN A 108 5.62 8.43 5.47
N SER A 109 4.30 8.27 5.37
CA SER A 109 3.41 8.31 6.54
C SER A 109 3.62 7.14 7.49
N GLU A 110 3.93 5.95 6.99
CA GLU A 110 4.31 4.81 7.82
C GLU A 110 5.53 5.13 8.70
N LYS A 111 6.63 5.62 8.09
CA LYS A 111 7.86 5.96 8.79
C LYS A 111 7.66 7.10 9.79
N THR A 112 6.94 8.14 9.39
CA THR A 112 6.68 9.31 10.26
C THR A 112 5.81 8.92 11.46
N VAL A 113 4.77 8.11 11.26
CA VAL A 113 3.93 7.65 12.38
C VAL A 113 4.71 6.72 13.32
N LEU A 114 5.53 5.80 12.79
CA LEU A 114 6.41 4.97 13.62
C LEU A 114 7.35 5.83 14.46
N ALA A 115 8.06 6.77 13.83
CA ALA A 115 9.00 7.65 14.51
C ALA A 115 8.34 8.51 15.61
N ARG A 116 7.09 8.94 15.40
CA ARG A 116 6.32 9.72 16.39
C ARG A 116 5.76 8.89 17.54
N THR A 117 5.61 7.57 17.36
CA THR A 117 4.88 6.73 18.32
C THR A 117 5.81 5.85 19.17
N VAL A 118 6.97 5.51 18.63
CA VAL A 118 7.98 4.65 19.26
C VAL A 118 8.83 5.45 20.25
N LYS A 119 9.15 4.85 21.40
CA LYS A 119 10.05 5.49 22.38
C LYS A 119 11.51 5.38 21.94
N LYS A 120 12.29 6.45 22.12
CA LYS A 120 13.68 6.54 21.64
C LYS A 120 14.57 5.45 22.25
N GLU A 121 14.38 5.14 23.52
CA GLU A 121 15.18 4.17 24.29
C GLU A 121 14.94 2.73 23.82
N THR A 122 13.73 2.43 23.34
CA THR A 122 13.31 1.09 22.91
C THR A 122 13.07 0.99 21.40
N ALA A 123 13.55 1.97 20.62
CA ALA A 123 13.16 2.13 19.23
C ALA A 123 13.50 0.92 18.37
N GLY A 124 14.72 0.37 18.52
CA GLY A 124 15.13 -0.83 17.80
C GLY A 124 14.24 -2.05 18.11
N LYS A 125 13.84 -2.24 19.38
CA LYS A 125 12.97 -3.34 19.79
C LYS A 125 11.54 -3.19 19.27
N GLU A 126 10.95 -2.00 19.39
CA GLU A 126 9.58 -1.75 18.95
C GLU A 126 9.45 -1.80 17.42
N ILE A 127 10.41 -1.26 16.69
CA ILE A 127 10.47 -1.36 15.22
C ILE A 127 10.71 -2.80 14.78
N GLY A 128 11.58 -3.55 15.47
CA GLY A 128 11.78 -4.97 15.20
C GLY A 128 10.50 -5.80 15.37
N LEU A 129 9.78 -5.59 16.47
CA LEU A 129 8.47 -6.25 16.70
C LEU A 129 7.43 -5.84 15.64
N TYR A 130 7.39 -4.57 15.27
CA TYR A 130 6.52 -4.09 14.17
C TYR A 130 6.78 -4.87 12.87
N HIS A 131 8.05 -5.07 12.50
CA HIS A 131 8.40 -5.83 11.30
C HIS A 131 8.06 -7.31 11.42
N ILE A 132 8.21 -7.94 12.59
CA ILE A 132 7.79 -9.33 12.78
C ILE A 132 6.29 -9.48 12.49
N TRP A 133 5.45 -8.66 13.12
CA TRP A 133 4.00 -8.76 12.96
C TRP A 133 3.54 -8.52 11.52
N THR A 134 4.07 -7.47 10.89
CA THR A 134 3.69 -7.12 9.51
C THR A 134 4.22 -8.14 8.49
N SER A 135 5.44 -8.65 8.67
CA SER A 135 6.05 -9.62 7.75
C SER A 135 5.42 -11.00 7.85
N VAL A 136 5.07 -11.48 9.06
CA VAL A 136 4.36 -12.75 9.24
C VAL A 136 2.98 -12.69 8.57
N GLY A 137 2.26 -11.59 8.76
CA GLY A 137 0.97 -11.37 8.08
C GLY A 137 1.13 -11.35 6.56
N ALA A 138 2.11 -10.60 6.04
CA ALA A 138 2.43 -10.55 4.62
C ALA A 138 2.76 -11.93 4.03
N ALA A 139 3.61 -12.72 4.70
CA ALA A 139 3.98 -14.06 4.27
C ALA A 139 2.76 -14.99 4.21
N PHE A 140 1.93 -14.98 5.25
CA PHE A 140 0.69 -15.74 5.27
C PHE A 140 -0.25 -15.33 4.12
N ALA A 141 -0.41 -14.03 3.88
CA ALA A 141 -1.23 -13.51 2.80
C ALA A 141 -0.74 -13.97 1.41
N VAL A 142 0.58 -13.93 1.14
CA VAL A 142 1.15 -14.43 -0.14
C VAL A 142 0.89 -15.92 -0.31
N ILE A 143 1.15 -16.72 0.73
CA ILE A 143 0.98 -18.18 0.67
C ILE A 143 -0.49 -18.53 0.38
N VAL A 144 -1.42 -17.96 1.15
CA VAL A 144 -2.85 -18.19 0.94
C VAL A 144 -3.28 -17.72 -0.45
N THR A 145 -2.79 -16.57 -0.90
CA THR A 145 -3.11 -16.06 -2.25
C THR A 145 -2.58 -16.98 -3.34
N GLY A 146 -1.41 -17.58 -3.17
CA GLY A 146 -0.87 -18.58 -4.10
C GLY A 146 -1.85 -19.71 -4.34
N TYR A 147 -2.38 -20.31 -3.27
CA TYR A 147 -3.43 -21.34 -3.39
C TYR A 147 -4.74 -20.79 -3.93
N LEU A 148 -5.13 -19.55 -3.60
CA LEU A 148 -6.35 -18.96 -4.14
C LEU A 148 -6.30 -18.77 -5.65
N VAL A 149 -5.12 -18.46 -6.21
CA VAL A 149 -4.93 -18.27 -7.67
C VAL A 149 -5.05 -19.59 -8.45
N ASP A 150 -4.94 -20.74 -7.79
CA ASP A 150 -5.24 -22.03 -8.44
C ASP A 150 -6.74 -22.19 -8.75
N PHE A 151 -7.60 -21.47 -8.01
CA PHE A 151 -9.07 -21.52 -8.14
C PHE A 151 -9.69 -20.23 -8.69
N LEU A 152 -8.96 -19.12 -8.61
CA LEU A 152 -9.41 -17.77 -9.00
C LEU A 152 -8.48 -17.19 -10.06
N THR A 153 -8.99 -16.25 -10.86
CA THR A 153 -8.11 -15.50 -11.77
C THR A 153 -7.21 -14.55 -10.98
N ILE A 154 -6.04 -14.22 -11.53
CA ILE A 154 -5.16 -13.19 -10.96
C ILE A 154 -5.93 -11.87 -10.78
N GLY A 155 -6.75 -11.47 -11.76
CA GLY A 155 -7.58 -10.26 -11.68
C GLY A 155 -8.54 -10.26 -10.48
N SER A 156 -9.12 -11.40 -10.12
CA SER A 156 -10.01 -11.54 -8.95
C SER A 156 -9.30 -11.20 -7.64
N ILE A 157 -8.00 -11.51 -7.52
CA ILE A 157 -7.19 -11.17 -6.34
C ILE A 157 -7.05 -9.65 -6.19
N PHE A 158 -6.88 -8.92 -7.28
CA PHE A 158 -6.83 -7.46 -7.26
C PHE A 158 -8.15 -6.85 -6.79
N TYR A 159 -9.29 -7.40 -7.20
CA TYR A 159 -10.61 -6.96 -6.73
C TYR A 159 -10.81 -7.24 -5.23
N LEU A 160 -10.40 -8.41 -4.75
CA LEU A 160 -10.43 -8.72 -3.31
C LEU A 160 -9.56 -7.75 -2.51
N ALA A 161 -8.33 -7.51 -2.98
CA ALA A 161 -7.43 -6.57 -2.34
C ALA A 161 -7.98 -5.13 -2.34
N SER A 162 -8.66 -4.72 -3.42
CA SER A 162 -9.35 -3.43 -3.51
C SER A 162 -10.37 -3.25 -2.39
N ILE A 163 -11.21 -4.27 -2.12
CA ILE A 163 -12.19 -4.26 -1.03
C ILE A 163 -11.49 -4.08 0.32
N VAL A 164 -10.39 -4.79 0.54
CA VAL A 164 -9.60 -4.68 1.79
C VAL A 164 -9.02 -3.27 1.95
N PHE A 165 -8.47 -2.68 0.89
CA PHE A 165 -7.97 -1.30 0.91
C PHE A 165 -9.08 -0.28 1.19
N ALA A 166 -10.26 -0.44 0.58
CA ALA A 166 -11.41 0.43 0.84
C ALA A 166 -11.86 0.32 2.31
N TRP A 167 -11.93 -0.90 2.84
CA TRP A 167 -12.23 -1.13 4.25
C TRP A 167 -11.20 -0.49 5.19
N SER A 168 -9.90 -0.58 4.88
CA SER A 168 -8.85 0.09 5.65
C SER A 168 -8.99 1.62 5.63
N GLY A 169 -9.38 2.20 4.50
CA GLY A 169 -9.70 3.61 4.38
C GLY A 169 -10.85 4.03 5.32
N PHE A 170 -11.96 3.29 5.29
CA PHE A 170 -13.08 3.50 6.21
C PHE A 170 -12.68 3.36 7.69
N TYR A 171 -11.85 2.36 8.01
CA TYR A 171 -11.37 2.13 9.37
C TYR A 171 -10.58 3.32 9.92
N ILE A 172 -9.67 3.91 9.13
CA ILE A 172 -8.95 5.12 9.55
C ILE A 172 -9.90 6.32 9.70
N MET A 173 -10.80 6.56 8.75
CA MET A 173 -11.74 7.69 8.82
C MET A 173 -12.59 7.65 10.09
N LYS A 174 -13.06 6.47 10.49
CA LYS A 174 -13.82 6.29 11.74
C LYS A 174 -12.99 6.63 12.98
N ILE A 175 -11.69 6.34 12.96
CA ILE A 175 -10.78 6.68 14.05
C ILE A 175 -10.59 8.19 14.17
N ASP A 176 -10.55 8.90 13.04
CA ASP A 176 -10.32 10.34 13.01
C ASP A 176 -11.54 11.12 13.52
N ASN A 177 -12.74 10.74 13.08
CA ASN A 177 -14.01 11.32 13.54
C ASN A 177 -14.26 11.18 15.04
N LEU A 178 -13.70 10.15 15.69
CA LEU A 178 -13.81 9.97 17.13
C LEU A 178 -12.96 10.97 17.92
N LYS A 179 -11.85 11.46 17.36
CA LYS A 179 -11.03 12.49 18.02
C LYS A 179 -11.67 13.86 18.01
N ILE A 180 -12.43 14.19 16.97
CA ILE A 180 -13.12 15.49 16.82
C ILE A 180 -14.30 15.60 17.80
N LYS A 181 -14.89 14.48 18.23
CA LYS A 181 -15.98 14.46 19.21
C LYS A 181 -15.53 14.50 20.67
N GLU A 182 -14.25 14.27 20.95
CA GLU A 182 -13.68 14.20 22.31
C GLU A 182 -12.88 15.45 22.71
N GLY A 183 -12.73 16.45 21.82
CA GLY A 183 -12.06 17.73 22.07
C GLY A 183 -13.02 18.89 22.00
#